data_AF-A0A7X6NUN6-F1
#
_entry.id   AF-A0A7X6NUN6-F1
#
_cell.length_a   1.000
_cell.length_b   1.000
_cell.length_c   1.000
_cell.angle_alpha   90.00
_cell.angle_beta   90.00
_cell.angle_gamma   90.00
#
_symmetry.space_group_name_H-M   'P 1'
#
loop_
_entity.id
_entity.type
_entity.pdbx_description
1 polymer ?
#
loop_
_entity_poly.entity_id
_entity_poly.type
_entity_poly.pdbx_seq_one_letter_code
_entity_poly.pdbx_strand_id
1 'polypeptide(L)'
;MSIKHPVVAVTGSSGAGTSTVTDTFEQIFAREKVTAAIVRGDSFHRYDRAGMRKAGAEALAAGDNEFSHFGPRANLFPELEALFREYGETGTGRVRDYVHDDREAEEYG
;
A
#
# COMPACT_ATOMS: atom_id res chain seq x y z
N MET A 1 1.31 17.75 -5.17
CA MET A 1 0.61 17.12 -6.30
C MET A 1 1.15 17.70 -7.60
N SER A 2 1.66 16.85 -8.49
CA SER A 2 2.27 17.27 -9.75
C SER A 2 1.24 17.30 -10.88
N ILE A 3 1.27 18.34 -11.71
CA ILE A 3 0.46 18.38 -12.94
C ILE A 3 1.03 17.42 -13.99
N LYS A 4 2.35 17.22 -13.98
CA LYS A 4 3.06 16.36 -14.95
C LYS A 4 2.90 14.88 -14.63
N HIS A 5 2.89 14.54 -13.35
CA HIS A 5 2.78 13.16 -12.86
C HIS A 5 1.60 13.06 -11.86
N PRO A 6 0.36 12.99 -12.36
CA PRO A 6 -0.82 12.97 -11.50
C PRO A 6 -0.89 11.66 -10.71
N VAL A 7 -1.35 11.76 -9.46
CA VAL A 7 -1.61 10.61 -8.57
C VAL A 7 -3.09 10.58 -8.24
N VAL A 8 -3.71 9.41 -8.39
CA VAL A 8 -5.09 9.14 -7.94
C VAL A 8 -5.01 8.25 -6.70
N ALA A 9 -5.42 8.77 -5.55
CA ALA A 9 -5.42 8.03 -4.29
C ALA A 9 -6.84 7.57 -3.95
N VAL A 10 -7.05 6.25 -3.95
CA VAL A 10 -8.28 5.62 -3.46
C VAL A 10 -8.01 5.10 -2.06
N THR A 11 -8.81 5.54 -1.08
CA THR A 11 -8.64 5.15 0.32
C THR A 11 -9.92 4.50 0.84
N GLY A 12 -9.77 3.50 1.70
CA GLY A 12 -10.86 2.72 2.27
C GLY A 12 -10.34 1.52 3.04
N SER A 13 -11.23 0.83 3.75
CA SER A 13 -10.84 -0.41 4.44
C SER A 13 -10.58 -1.53 3.44
N SER A 14 -9.59 -2.38 3.73
CA SER A 14 -9.39 -3.62 2.97
C SER A 14 -10.68 -4.45 2.93
N GLY A 15 -11.01 -5.00 1.76
CA GLY A 15 -12.24 -5.76 1.54
C GLY A 15 -13.48 -4.91 1.22
N ALA A 16 -13.41 -3.57 1.26
CA ALA A 16 -14.53 -2.70 0.86
C ALA A 16 -14.65 -2.50 -0.67
N GLY A 17 -14.22 -3.49 -1.46
CA GLY A 17 -14.25 -3.43 -2.93
C GLY A 17 -13.03 -2.76 -3.57
N THR A 18 -11.90 -2.65 -2.86
CA THR A 18 -10.65 -2.05 -3.40
C THR A 18 -10.19 -2.75 -4.67
N SER A 19 -10.27 -4.09 -4.74
CA SER A 19 -9.94 -4.85 -5.96
C SER A 19 -10.85 -4.47 -7.14
N THR A 20 -12.17 -4.37 -6.90
CA THR A 20 -13.13 -3.95 -7.94
C THR A 20 -12.86 -2.54 -8.45
N VAL A 21 -12.45 -1.63 -7.55
CA VAL A 21 -12.04 -0.28 -7.95
C VAL A 21 -10.79 -0.32 -8.80
N THR A 22 -9.77 -1.10 -8.41
CA THR A 22 -8.55 -1.30 -9.22
C THR A 22 -8.90 -1.82 -10.61
N ASP A 23 -9.68 -2.90 -10.71
CA ASP A 23 -10.10 -3.49 -11.99
C ASP A 23 -10.83 -2.47 -12.88
N THR A 24 -11.66 -1.62 -12.28
CA THR A 24 -12.40 -0.57 -12.99
C THR A 24 -11.45 0.50 -13.55
N PHE A 25 -10.47 0.94 -12.76
CA PHE A 25 -9.45 1.90 -13.23
C PHE A 25 -8.56 1.32 -14.32
N GLU A 26 -8.16 0.05 -14.21
CA GLU A 26 -7.40 -0.63 -15.26
C GLU A 26 -8.16 -0.66 -16.59
N GLN A 27 -9.47 -0.96 -16.57
CA GLN A 27 -10.31 -0.91 -17.76
C GLN A 27 -10.41 0.50 -18.36
N ILE A 28 -10.55 1.53 -17.51
CA ILE A 28 -10.56 2.93 -17.95
C ILE A 28 -9.21 3.29 -18.60
N PHE A 29 -8.09 2.96 -17.96
CA PHE A 29 -6.77 3.27 -18.48
C PHE A 29 -6.46 2.54 -19.79
N ALA A 30 -6.87 1.29 -19.91
CA ALA A 30 -6.76 0.54 -21.17
C ALA A 30 -7.57 1.21 -22.30
N ARG A 31 -8.81 1.63 -22.02
CA ARG A 31 -9.67 2.33 -22.99
C ARG A 31 -9.09 3.68 -23.41
N GLU A 32 -8.59 4.46 -22.46
CA GLU A 32 -8.05 5.80 -22.69
C GLU A 32 -6.57 5.79 -23.10
N LYS A 33 -5.97 4.60 -23.26
CA LYS A 33 -4.55 4.39 -23.62
C LYS A 33 -3.58 5.09 -22.65
N VAL A 34 -3.92 5.07 -21.37
CA VAL A 34 -3.08 5.58 -20.28
C VAL A 34 -2.25 4.42 -19.72
N THR A 35 -0.93 4.59 -19.65
CA THR A 35 -0.06 3.68 -18.92
C THR A 35 0.08 4.19 -17.48
N ALA A 36 -0.49 3.45 -16.53
CA ALA A 36 -0.48 3.80 -15.12
C ALA A 36 0.35 2.79 -14.32
N ALA A 37 1.07 3.28 -13.31
CA ALA A 37 1.60 2.43 -12.24
C ALA A 37 0.51 2.25 -11.18
N ILE A 38 0.26 1.01 -10.76
CA ILE A 38 -0.68 0.67 -9.70
C ILE A 38 0.12 0.31 -8.45
N VAL A 39 -0.22 0.94 -7.32
CA VAL A 39 0.45 0.72 -6.03
C VAL A 39 -0.61 0.26 -5.04
N ARG A 40 -0.39 -0.92 -4.42
CA ARG A 40 -1.29 -1.43 -3.38
C ARG A 40 -1.02 -0.74 -2.05
N GLY A 41 -2.05 -0.59 -1.23
CA GLY A 41 -1.92 0.09 0.07
C GLY A 41 -1.13 -0.72 1.11
N ASP A 42 -1.19 -2.05 1.02
CA ASP A 42 -0.46 -2.98 1.89
C ASP A 42 1.07 -2.96 1.68
N SER A 43 1.54 -2.47 0.53
CA SER A 43 2.95 -2.17 0.24
C SER A 43 3.61 -1.30 1.32
N PHE A 44 2.84 -0.55 2.10
CA PHE A 44 3.40 0.33 3.14
C PHE A 44 3.11 -0.15 4.56
N HIS A 45 2.70 -1.41 4.75
CA HIS A 45 2.73 -2.02 6.07
C HIS A 45 4.17 -2.13 6.60
N ARG A 46 4.34 -1.82 7.88
CA ARG A 46 5.63 -1.92 8.58
C ARG A 46 6.05 -3.35 8.83
N TYR A 47 5.07 -4.21 9.10
CA TYR A 47 5.28 -5.59 9.50
C TYR A 47 4.63 -6.51 8.50
N ASP A 48 5.27 -7.65 8.25
CA ASP A 48 4.64 -8.82 7.67
C ASP A 48 3.56 -9.39 8.61
N ARG A 49 2.87 -10.44 8.17
CA ARG A 49 1.74 -10.99 8.92
C ARG A 49 2.16 -11.55 10.27
N ALA A 50 3.34 -12.18 10.34
CA ALA A 50 3.89 -12.73 11.58
C ALA A 50 4.35 -11.61 12.53
N GLY A 51 5.07 -10.62 11.99
CA GLY A 51 5.53 -9.45 12.72
C GLY A 51 4.39 -8.62 13.28
N MET A 52 3.30 -8.44 12.52
CA MET A 52 2.15 -7.67 12.99
C MET A 52 1.44 -8.37 14.16
N ARG A 53 1.30 -9.70 14.10
CA ARG A 53 0.76 -10.49 15.22
C ARG A 53 1.62 -10.38 16.46
N LYS A 54 2.95 -10.47 16.29
CA LYS A 54 3.91 -10.33 17.38
C LYS A 54 3.85 -8.94 18.02
N ALA A 55 3.94 -7.89 17.20
CA ALA A 55 3.88 -6.50 17.65
C ALA A 55 2.54 -6.18 18.36
N GLY A 56 1.43 -6.74 17.88
CA GLY A 56 0.12 -6.62 18.52
C GLY A 56 0.06 -7.30 19.89
N ALA A 57 0.62 -8.50 20.02
CA ALA A 57 0.68 -9.21 21.30
C ALA A 57 1.58 -8.47 22.31
N GLU A 58 2.72 -7.93 21.86
CA GLU A 58 3.63 -7.14 22.68
C GLU A 58 2.99 -5.83 23.16
N ALA A 59 2.28 -5.12 22.26
CA ALA A 59 1.51 -3.93 22.62
C ALA A 59 0.44 -4.25 23.68
N LEU A 60 -0.35 -5.31 23.46
CA LEU A 60 -1.39 -5.72 24.41
C LEU A 60 -0.79 -6.08 25.78
N ALA A 61 0.34 -6.80 25.81
CA ALA A 61 1.04 -7.14 27.05
C ALA A 61 1.58 -5.90 27.79
N ALA A 62 1.92 -4.84 27.05
CA ALA A 62 2.32 -3.55 27.60
C ALA A 62 1.12 -2.65 28.00
N GLY A 63 -0.12 -3.12 27.83
CA GLY A 63 -1.34 -2.37 28.14
C GLY A 63 -1.78 -1.40 27.03
N ASP A 64 -1.18 -1.47 25.85
CA ASP A 64 -1.53 -0.67 24.68
C ASP A 64 -2.61 -1.37 23.85
N ASN A 65 -3.82 -0.81 23.91
CA ASN A 65 -4.99 -1.31 23.19
C ASN A 65 -5.24 -0.56 21.87
N GLU A 66 -4.38 0.38 21.47
CA GLU A 66 -4.56 1.22 20.28
C GLU A 66 -3.76 0.71 19.07
N PHE A 67 -2.80 -0.19 19.29
CA PHE A 67 -2.01 -0.75 18.20
C PHE A 67 -2.87 -1.54 17.20
N SER A 68 -2.90 -1.08 15.95
CA SER A 68 -3.67 -1.70 14.86
C SER A 68 -3.10 -1.34 13.48
N HIS A 69 -3.57 -2.03 12.43
CA HIS A 69 -3.22 -1.76 11.04
C HIS A 69 -3.61 -0.34 10.57
N PHE A 70 -4.56 0.31 11.25
CA PHE A 70 -4.99 1.66 10.91
C PHE A 70 -4.07 2.75 11.50
N GLY A 71 -3.22 2.38 12.46
CA GLY A 71 -2.34 3.31 13.14
C GLY A 71 -1.03 3.58 12.38
N PRO A 72 -0.41 4.76 12.59
CA PRO A 72 0.88 5.09 11.98
C PRO A 72 2.01 4.14 12.39
N ARG A 73 1.89 3.48 13.56
CA ARG A 73 2.88 2.52 14.05
C ARG A 73 2.96 1.25 13.21
N ALA A 74 1.85 0.82 12.61
CA ALA A 74 1.82 -0.36 11.75
C ALA A 74 2.13 -0.03 10.28
N ASN A 75 2.42 1.23 9.96
CA ASN A 75 2.59 1.72 8.60
C ASN A 75 3.90 2.50 8.41
N LEU A 76 4.30 2.61 7.15
CA LEU A 76 5.49 3.29 6.66
C LEU A 76 5.08 4.54 5.87
N PHE A 77 4.41 5.46 6.58
CA PHE A 77 3.95 6.72 5.98
C PHE A 77 5.06 7.61 5.45
N PRO A 78 6.25 7.72 6.08
CA PRO A 78 7.36 8.48 5.48
C PRO A 78 7.78 7.94 4.10
N GLU A 79 7.78 6.62 3.93
CA GLU A 79 8.11 5.96 2.68
C GLU A 79 7.00 6.16 1.62
N LEU A 80 5.74 6.14 2.03
CA LEU A 80 4.61 6.48 1.15
C LEU A 80 4.66 7.95 0.70
N GLU A 81 4.97 8.87 1.61
CA GLU A 81 5.16 10.28 1.29
C GLU A 81 6.32 10.47 0.31
N ALA A 82 7.44 9.77 0.54
CA ALA A 82 8.60 9.80 -0.35
C ALA A 82 8.23 9.30 -1.75
N LEU A 83 7.45 8.22 -1.87
CA LEU A 83 6.95 7.74 -3.17
C LEU A 83 6.14 8.82 -3.89
N PHE A 84 5.18 9.45 -3.22
CA PHE A 84 4.36 10.51 -3.84
C PHE A 84 5.18 11.72 -4.27
N ARG A 85 6.20 12.09 -3.48
CA ARG A 85 7.10 13.19 -3.81
C ARG A 85 7.99 12.85 -5.01
N GLU A 86 8.70 11.72 -4.95
CA GLU A 86 9.59 11.25 -6.02
C GLU A 86 8.80 11.10 -7.33
N TYR A 87 7.65 10.43 -7.31
CA TYR A 87 6.81 10.27 -8.50
C TYR A 87 6.33 11.61 -9.06
N GLY A 88 5.92 12.53 -8.17
CA GLY A 88 5.52 13.88 -8.57
C GLY A 88 6.62 14.64 -9.31
N GLU A 89 7.87 14.48 -8.89
CA GLU A 89 9.04 15.19 -9.42
C GLU A 89 9.60 14.54 -10.68
N THR A 90 9.79 13.21 -10.67
CA THR A 90 10.56 12.49 -11.69
C THR A 90 9.75 11.48 -12.50
N GLY A 91 8.51 11.19 -12.09
CA GLY A 91 7.71 10.12 -12.68
C GLY A 91 8.16 8.71 -12.28
N THR A 92 9.06 8.59 -11.28
CA THR A 92 9.59 7.32 -10.78
C THR A 92 9.50 7.26 -9.26
N GLY A 93 9.55 6.07 -8.68
CA GLY A 93 9.63 5.92 -7.23
C GLY A 93 9.85 4.46 -6.83
N ARG A 94 9.97 4.22 -5.53
CA ARG A 94 10.14 2.88 -4.97
C ARG A 94 8.84 2.39 -4.33
N VAL A 95 8.47 1.18 -4.69
CA VAL A 95 7.38 0.43 -4.06
C VAL A 95 7.93 -0.94 -3.65
N ARG A 96 7.32 -1.56 -2.64
CA ARG A 96 7.57 -2.95 -2.28
C ARG A 96 6.30 -3.74 -2.52
N ASP A 97 6.44 -5.01 -2.87
CA ASP A 97 5.32 -5.94 -2.84
C ASP A 97 5.19 -6.55 -1.45
N TYR A 98 3.98 -6.47 -0.91
CA TYR A 98 3.67 -7.10 0.35
C TYR A 98 3.15 -8.51 0.06
N VAL A 99 4.00 -9.49 0.34
CA VAL A 99 3.72 -10.91 0.11
C VAL A 99 2.85 -11.45 1.25
N HIS A 100 1.61 -11.83 0.94
CA HIS A 100 0.61 -12.26 1.93
C HIS A 100 0.68 -13.75 2.26
N ASP A 101 1.15 -14.56 1.33
CA ASP A 101 1.21 -16.02 1.46
C ASP A 101 2.35 -16.62 0.63
N ASP A 102 2.57 -17.92 0.82
CA ASP A 102 3.62 -18.68 0.14
C ASP A 102 3.43 -18.68 -1.38
N ARG A 103 2.20 -18.50 -1.88
CA ARG A 103 1.90 -18.47 -3.32
C ARG A 103 2.31 -17.15 -3.94
N GLU A 104 2.03 -16.01 -3.29
CA GLU A 104 2.60 -14.73 -3.70
C GLU A 104 4.12 -14.74 -3.53
N ALA A 105 4.67 -15.45 -2.53
CA ALA A 105 6.12 -15.55 -2.34
C ALA A 105 6.81 -16.25 -3.53
N GLU A 106 6.19 -17.28 -4.10
CA GLU A 106 6.66 -17.95 -5.31
C GLU A 106 6.59 -17.06 -6.56
N GLU A 107 5.68 -16.09 -6.61
CA GLU A 107 5.53 -15.18 -7.76
C GLU A 107 6.57 -14.06 -7.77
N TYR A 108 7.06 -13.66 -6.59
CA TYR A 108 8.05 -12.59 -6.41
C TYR A 108 9.46 -13.10 -6.02
N GLY A 109 9.66 -14.42 -5.94
CA GLY A 109 10.88 -15.09 -5.45
C GLY A 109 11.68 -15.84 -6.52
#